data_AF-A0A160N124-F1
#
_entry.id   AF-A0A160N124-F1
#
_cell.length_a   1.000
_cell.length_b   1.000
_cell.length_c   1.000
_cell.angle_alpha   90.00
_cell.angle_beta   90.00
_cell.angle_gamma   90.00
#
_symmetry.space_group_name_H-M   'P 1'
#
loop_
_entity.id
_entity.type
_entity.pdbx_description
1 polymer ?
#
loop_
_entity_poly.entity_id
_entity_poly.type
_entity_poly.pdbx_seq_one_letter_code
_entity_poly.pdbx_strand_id
1 'polypeptide(L)'
;MSRFIARAPMNAVIERARPDEVDALCAIERAAVQLFRGHPAWPFYADMAIPPELLHAAIARGVVWVARTAVGGEPVGFVWLDDALPDRAIGIGELDVLPAHGRHGIGAALLEHACDWARAAGYDRVDLGTLADVPWNAPFYARHGFVVVDKDDPAFAFARDRDRENGFPDRLRVFMSRPLPPLDASSWSVWPAPAKLNLFLRITGRRPDGYHELQTVFRLLDWGDEVRLRVRDDGEICRENEIPGVPAGQDITVRAARLLQSAGGTSQGADIAVDKRIPMGGGLGGGSSDAATVLVALDHLWGTGLGEDALAELGRRLGADVPVFVRGRSAWAEGIGERLQPLDLPRRSYVVLDPREHVPTAALFQAAELTRNAPRATISSFVSGETAENAFEPVVRARHPRVNAALEWLGSFGRAKLSGSGGCVFLETPSPTRAMAIAARCPAEFVAQVASGADRSMLHRALDRHRRTERARHTT
;
A
#
# COMPACT_ATOMS: atom_id res chain seq x y z
N MET A 1 -15.43 18.05 1.71
CA MET A 1 -14.18 18.20 2.49
C MET A 1 -14.28 17.37 3.76
N SER A 2 -13.87 16.09 3.72
CA SER A 2 -13.75 15.24 4.90
C SER A 2 -12.42 14.48 4.83
N ARG A 3 -11.33 15.18 5.12
CA ARG A 3 -10.04 14.56 5.45
C ARG A 3 -10.14 14.18 6.92
N PHE A 4 -9.75 12.95 7.28
CA PHE A 4 -9.49 12.56 8.66
C PHE A 4 -8.31 13.38 9.18
N ILE A 5 -8.59 14.61 9.56
CA ILE A 5 -7.69 15.46 10.33
C ILE A 5 -8.03 15.15 11.77
N ALA A 6 -7.32 14.20 12.36
CA ALA A 6 -7.25 14.14 13.81
C ALA A 6 -6.60 15.47 14.26
N ARG A 7 -7.39 16.37 14.84
CA ARG A 7 -6.86 17.60 15.44
C ARG A 7 -6.15 17.21 16.72
N ALA A 8 -4.82 17.19 16.68
CA ALA A 8 -4.01 17.08 17.89
C ALA A 8 -4.28 18.28 18.82
N PRO A 9 -4.09 18.16 20.15
CA PRO A 9 -4.07 19.32 21.04
C PRO A 9 -2.93 20.25 20.58
N MET A 10 -3.28 21.48 20.23
CA MET A 10 -2.51 22.44 19.39
C MET A 10 -2.46 22.10 17.90
N ASN A 11 -2.95 23.05 17.07
CA ASN A 11 -2.62 23.40 15.68
C ASN A 11 -1.71 22.43 14.88
N ALA A 12 -1.94 21.12 14.93
CA ALA A 12 -1.19 20.14 14.17
C ALA A 12 -2.12 19.17 13.47
N VAL A 13 -1.77 18.88 12.21
CA VAL A 13 -2.52 18.00 11.32
C VAL A 13 -1.68 16.74 11.12
N ILE A 14 -2.29 15.58 11.32
CA ILE A 14 -1.65 14.29 11.06
C ILE A 14 -2.05 13.83 9.64
N GLU A 15 -1.06 13.64 8.78
CA GLU A 15 -1.24 13.11 7.43
C GLU A 15 -0.21 12.01 7.15
N ARG A 16 -0.40 11.24 6.07
CA ARG A 16 0.65 10.32 5.61
C ARG A 16 1.91 11.10 5.25
N ALA A 17 3.05 10.49 5.57
CA ALA A 17 4.34 10.98 5.11
C ALA A 17 4.43 10.97 3.58
N ARG A 18 5.21 11.90 3.04
CA ARG A 18 5.50 12.01 1.61
C ARG A 18 6.97 11.63 1.33
N PRO A 19 7.29 11.07 0.15
CA PRO A 19 8.66 10.62 -0.12
C PRO A 19 9.73 11.73 0.01
N ASP A 20 9.38 12.99 -0.27
CA ASP A 20 10.26 14.15 -0.16
C ASP A 20 10.57 14.58 1.28
N GLU A 21 10.03 13.88 2.29
CA GLU A 21 10.14 14.27 3.70
C GLU A 21 11.10 13.42 4.49
N VAL A 22 11.70 12.40 3.88
CA VAL A 22 12.61 11.47 4.58
C VAL A 22 13.70 12.22 5.33
N ASP A 23 14.35 13.21 4.70
CA ASP A 23 15.40 13.99 5.34
C ASP A 23 14.92 14.75 6.58
N ALA A 24 13.70 15.31 6.50
CA ALA A 24 13.09 16.01 7.62
C ALA A 24 12.77 15.05 8.77
N LEU A 25 12.22 13.86 8.47
CA LEU A 25 11.88 12.86 9.48
C LEU A 25 13.14 12.28 10.15
N CYS A 26 14.18 11.97 9.39
CA CYS A 26 15.48 11.58 9.95
C CYS A 26 16.09 12.71 10.81
N ALA A 27 15.84 14.00 10.48
CA ALA A 27 16.29 15.10 11.34
C ALA A 27 15.49 15.20 12.65
N ILE A 28 14.19 14.89 12.63
CA ILE A 28 13.35 14.83 13.83
C ILE A 28 13.85 13.73 14.76
N GLU A 29 14.09 12.53 14.25
CA GLU A 29 14.62 11.39 15.00
C GLU A 29 15.97 11.73 15.66
N ARG A 30 16.93 12.25 14.87
CA ARG A 30 18.23 12.72 15.40
C ARG A 30 18.13 13.80 16.46
N ALA A 31 17.07 14.62 16.44
CA ALA A 31 16.83 15.64 17.45
C ALA A 31 16.18 15.04 18.71
N ALA A 32 15.20 14.15 18.55
CA ALA A 32 14.50 13.49 19.64
C ALA A 32 15.45 12.58 20.45
N VAL A 33 16.32 11.84 19.77
CA VAL A 33 17.29 10.95 20.43
C VAL A 33 18.23 11.69 21.39
N GLN A 34 18.52 12.98 21.14
CA GLN A 34 19.41 13.79 22.01
C GLN A 34 18.92 13.86 23.46
N LEU A 35 17.62 13.65 23.71
CA LEU A 35 17.04 13.60 25.05
C LEU A 35 17.61 12.47 25.90
N PHE A 36 18.18 11.43 25.27
CA PHE A 36 18.81 10.32 25.96
C PHE A 36 20.30 10.52 26.20
N ARG A 37 20.91 11.65 25.81
CA ARG A 37 22.34 11.89 26.05
C ARG A 37 22.68 11.74 27.53
N GLY A 38 23.66 10.90 27.83
CA GLY A 38 24.06 10.55 29.20
C GLY A 38 23.33 9.32 29.79
N HIS A 39 22.32 8.79 29.10
CA HIS A 39 21.67 7.53 29.44
C HIS A 39 22.48 6.32 28.92
N PRO A 40 22.50 5.16 29.59
CA PRO A 40 23.15 3.95 29.08
C PRO A 40 22.65 3.45 27.72
N ALA A 41 21.44 3.86 27.30
CA ALA A 41 20.88 3.54 25.98
C ALA A 41 21.42 4.44 24.85
N TRP A 42 22.02 5.59 25.19
CA TRP A 42 22.47 6.60 24.21
C TRP A 42 23.38 6.07 23.12
N PRO A 43 24.44 5.27 23.42
CA PRO A 43 25.33 4.77 22.36
C PRO A 43 24.57 3.96 21.32
N PHE A 44 23.62 3.14 21.76
CA PHE A 44 22.81 2.31 20.87
C PHE A 44 21.88 3.16 20.01
N TYR A 45 21.18 4.13 20.58
CA TYR A 45 20.32 4.99 19.75
C TYR A 45 21.09 5.94 18.84
N ALA A 46 22.26 6.42 19.25
CA ALA A 46 23.11 7.27 18.42
C ALA A 46 23.68 6.51 17.21
N ASP A 47 23.98 5.22 17.38
CA ASP A 47 24.49 4.35 16.31
C ASP A 47 23.37 3.75 15.44
N MET A 48 22.14 3.63 15.96
CA MET A 48 20.97 3.09 15.25
C MET A 48 20.10 4.19 14.60
N ALA A 49 20.73 5.17 13.95
CA ALA A 49 19.97 6.15 13.18
C ALA A 49 19.13 5.46 12.11
N ILE A 50 17.86 5.86 11.94
CA ILE A 50 16.98 5.28 10.92
C ILE A 50 17.62 5.47 9.54
N PRO A 51 17.96 4.37 8.82
CA PRO A 51 18.46 4.48 7.46
C PRO A 51 17.39 5.16 6.58
N PRO A 52 17.73 6.24 5.84
CA PRO A 52 16.78 6.93 4.97
C PRO A 52 16.06 5.98 4.00
N GLU A 53 16.73 4.89 3.61
CA GLU A 53 16.17 3.89 2.73
C GLU A 53 15.05 3.08 3.39
N LEU A 54 15.20 2.70 4.66
CA LEU A 54 14.10 2.01 5.36
C LEU A 54 12.89 2.93 5.52
N LEU A 55 13.13 4.21 5.79
CA LEU A 55 12.06 5.19 5.91
C LEU A 55 11.36 5.46 4.58
N HIS A 56 12.11 5.62 3.48
CA HIS A 56 11.54 5.70 2.13
C HIS A 56 10.65 4.49 1.81
N ALA A 57 11.10 3.28 2.12
CA ALA A 57 10.32 2.05 1.91
C ALA A 57 9.06 2.00 2.79
N ALA A 58 9.12 2.49 4.03
CA ALA A 58 7.97 2.58 4.92
C ALA A 58 6.93 3.60 4.43
N ILE A 59 7.37 4.79 3.99
CA ILE A 59 6.52 5.81 3.37
C ILE A 59 5.88 5.27 2.09
N ALA A 60 6.66 4.57 1.28
CA ALA A 60 6.21 3.87 0.08
C ALA A 60 5.15 2.80 0.38
N ARG A 61 5.16 2.15 1.54
CA ARG A 61 4.07 1.23 1.93
C ARG A 61 2.87 1.95 2.53
N GLY A 62 3.07 3.18 3.00
CA GLY A 62 2.04 4.02 3.60
C GLY A 62 1.89 3.77 5.10
N VAL A 63 2.94 3.30 5.77
CA VAL A 63 2.90 2.98 7.21
C VAL A 63 3.58 4.06 8.08
N VAL A 64 3.71 5.27 7.55
CA VAL A 64 4.32 6.43 8.25
C VAL A 64 3.37 7.61 8.20
N TRP A 65 3.12 8.22 9.36
CA TRP A 65 2.31 9.43 9.52
C TRP A 65 3.12 10.53 10.17
N VAL A 66 2.88 11.76 9.74
CA VAL A 66 3.62 12.96 10.15
C VAL A 66 2.64 13.95 10.75
N ALA A 67 2.97 14.47 11.92
CA ALA A 67 2.32 15.63 12.51
C ALA A 67 2.98 16.89 11.96
N ARG A 68 2.17 17.81 11.43
CA ARG A 68 2.61 19.08 10.85
C ARG A 68 2.07 20.25 11.61
N THR A 69 2.83 21.34 11.69
CA THR A 69 2.26 22.62 12.11
C THR A 69 1.14 23.07 11.15
N ALA A 70 0.07 23.63 11.70
CA ALA A 70 -1.02 24.20 10.89
C ALA A 70 -0.57 25.43 10.09
N VAL A 71 0.46 26.12 10.59
CA VAL A 71 1.09 27.27 9.94
C VAL A 71 2.45 26.82 9.40
N GLY A 72 2.63 26.88 8.07
CA GLY A 72 3.87 26.47 7.39
C GLY A 72 3.91 25.01 6.95
N GLY A 73 3.16 24.10 7.58
CA GLY A 73 3.08 22.69 7.17
C GLY A 73 4.33 21.86 7.46
N GLU A 74 5.20 22.36 8.34
CA GLU A 74 6.48 21.75 8.66
C GLU A 74 6.27 20.48 9.51
N PRO A 75 6.96 19.37 9.18
CA PRO A 75 7.02 18.18 10.03
C PRO A 75 7.55 18.51 11.44
N VAL A 76 6.81 18.16 12.49
CA VAL A 76 7.23 18.34 13.89
C VAL A 76 7.25 17.06 14.71
N GLY A 77 6.72 15.98 14.16
CA GLY A 77 6.80 14.64 14.72
C GLY A 77 6.29 13.61 13.72
N PHE A 78 6.61 12.34 13.93
CA PHE A 78 6.10 11.26 13.09
C PHE A 78 5.96 9.97 13.88
N VAL A 79 5.16 9.05 13.34
CA VAL A 79 5.04 7.68 13.80
C VAL A 79 5.23 6.76 12.61
N TRP A 80 6.05 5.73 12.78
CA TRP A 80 6.26 4.66 11.81
C TRP A 80 5.74 3.35 12.40
N LEU A 81 4.79 2.73 11.71
CA LEU A 81 4.29 1.40 12.02
C LEU A 81 5.14 0.29 11.36
N ASP A 82 5.52 -0.71 12.14
CA ASP A 82 6.29 -1.88 11.74
C ASP A 82 5.33 -3.08 11.51
N ASP A 83 5.14 -3.42 10.25
CA ASP A 83 4.29 -4.52 9.77
C ASP A 83 5.05 -5.85 9.65
N ALA A 84 6.30 -5.94 10.12
CA ALA A 84 7.06 -7.18 10.15
C ALA A 84 6.62 -8.15 11.28
N LEU A 85 5.77 -7.68 12.20
CA LEU A 85 5.19 -8.51 13.26
C LEU A 85 4.19 -9.54 12.71
N PRO A 86 3.87 -10.59 13.48
CA PRO A 86 2.87 -11.58 13.08
C PRO A 86 1.53 -10.92 12.71
N ASP A 87 0.79 -11.52 11.77
CA ASP A 87 -0.42 -10.96 11.10
C ASP A 87 -1.50 -10.33 12.01
N ARG A 88 -1.48 -10.54 13.34
CA ARG A 88 -2.46 -10.02 14.31
C ARG A 88 -2.03 -8.74 15.02
N ALA A 89 -0.75 -8.42 14.97
CA ALA A 89 -0.16 -7.28 15.65
C ALA A 89 0.54 -6.37 14.65
N ILE A 90 0.66 -5.11 15.02
CA ILE A 90 1.51 -4.14 14.32
C ILE A 90 2.37 -3.41 15.33
N GLY A 91 3.63 -3.16 14.99
CA GLY A 91 4.58 -2.51 15.88
C GLY A 91 4.53 -0.99 15.76
N ILE A 92 4.80 -0.26 16.84
CA ILE A 92 5.38 1.09 16.72
C ILE A 92 6.88 0.89 16.52
N GLY A 93 7.34 1.11 15.29
CA GLY A 93 8.75 1.06 14.93
C GLY A 93 9.50 2.29 15.42
N GLU A 94 8.88 3.47 15.27
CA GLU A 94 9.40 4.75 15.75
C GLU A 94 8.25 5.70 16.13
N LEU A 95 8.46 6.53 17.15
CA LEU A 95 7.57 7.63 17.52
C LEU A 95 8.40 8.80 18.07
N ASP A 96 8.64 9.79 17.21
CA ASP A 96 9.46 10.95 17.56
C ASP A 96 8.72 12.26 17.39
N VAL A 97 9.06 13.20 18.26
CA VAL A 97 8.59 14.59 18.21
C VAL A 97 9.78 15.49 18.48
N LEU A 98 9.91 16.58 17.70
CA LEU A 98 10.93 17.58 17.94
C LEU A 98 10.89 18.05 19.40
N PRO A 99 12.04 18.14 20.10
CA PRO A 99 12.06 18.54 21.51
C PRO A 99 11.33 19.85 21.80
N ALA A 100 11.42 20.85 20.90
CA ALA A 100 10.71 22.13 21.02
C ALA A 100 9.18 22.00 20.99
N HIS A 101 8.67 20.90 20.43
CA HIS A 101 7.25 20.55 20.35
C HIS A 101 6.86 19.44 21.33
N GLY A 102 7.81 18.91 22.11
CA GLY A 102 7.58 17.89 23.13
C GLY A 102 6.62 18.36 24.22
N ARG A 103 5.89 17.44 24.85
CA ARG A 103 4.91 17.71 25.94
C ARG A 103 3.70 18.59 25.56
N HIS A 104 3.45 18.80 24.27
CA HIS A 104 2.27 19.51 23.77
C HIS A 104 1.16 18.58 23.25
N GLY A 105 1.22 17.28 23.53
CA GLY A 105 0.21 16.31 23.09
C GLY A 105 0.38 15.77 21.66
N ILE A 106 1.37 16.22 20.89
CA ILE A 106 1.64 15.72 19.53
C ILE A 106 1.96 14.21 19.52
N GLY A 107 2.84 13.75 20.41
CA GLY A 107 3.19 12.32 20.50
C GLY A 107 1.97 11.46 20.88
N ALA A 108 1.11 11.96 21.76
CA ALA A 108 -0.15 11.29 22.12
C ALA A 108 -1.09 11.21 20.91
N ALA A 109 -1.24 12.30 20.16
CA ALA A 109 -2.09 12.32 18.97
C ALA A 109 -1.59 11.39 17.86
N LEU A 110 -0.28 11.33 17.63
CA LEU A 110 0.34 10.37 16.70
C LEU A 110 0.10 8.92 17.13
N LEU A 111 0.28 8.63 18.42
CA LEU A 111 0.06 7.29 18.98
C LEU A 111 -1.40 6.84 18.85
N GLU A 112 -2.36 7.69 19.21
CA GLU A 112 -3.79 7.35 19.07
C GLU A 112 -4.18 7.21 17.60
N HIS A 113 -3.70 8.11 16.72
CA HIS A 113 -3.95 8.00 15.28
C HIS A 113 -3.43 6.67 14.70
N ALA A 114 -2.24 6.25 15.12
CA ALA A 114 -1.66 4.97 14.73
C ALA A 114 -2.50 3.78 15.24
N CYS A 115 -2.97 3.82 16.49
CA CYS A 115 -3.84 2.79 17.06
C CYS A 115 -5.21 2.72 16.36
N ASP A 116 -5.81 3.88 16.05
CA ASP A 116 -7.09 3.97 15.35
C ASP A 116 -6.98 3.43 13.92
N TRP A 117 -5.92 3.78 13.20
CA TRP A 117 -5.67 3.24 11.87
C TRP A 117 -5.43 1.72 11.93
N ALA A 118 -4.61 1.24 12.87
CA ALA A 118 -4.34 -0.18 13.04
C ALA A 118 -5.64 -0.96 13.32
N ARG A 119 -6.51 -0.44 14.18
CA ARG A 119 -7.84 -1.01 14.46
C ARG A 119 -8.70 -1.04 13.20
N ALA A 120 -8.76 0.07 12.45
CA ALA A 120 -9.51 0.15 11.20
C ALA A 120 -8.99 -0.83 10.12
N ALA A 121 -7.69 -1.11 10.11
CA ALA A 121 -7.05 -2.08 9.23
C ALA A 121 -7.16 -3.54 9.73
N GLY A 122 -7.88 -3.79 10.84
CA GLY A 122 -8.15 -5.13 11.35
C GLY A 122 -7.01 -5.75 12.17
N TYR A 123 -6.09 -4.95 12.72
CA TYR A 123 -5.13 -5.45 13.71
C TYR A 123 -5.79 -5.58 15.09
N ASP A 124 -5.41 -6.61 15.84
CA ASP A 124 -5.97 -6.91 17.16
C ASP A 124 -5.20 -6.23 18.29
N ARG A 125 -3.95 -5.81 18.03
CA ARG A 125 -3.12 -5.09 19.00
C ARG A 125 -2.03 -4.27 18.34
N VAL A 126 -1.53 -3.30 19.10
CA VAL A 126 -0.30 -2.56 18.80
C VAL A 126 0.76 -2.92 19.83
N ASP A 127 1.95 -3.26 19.35
CA ASP A 127 3.08 -3.66 20.17
C ASP A 127 4.21 -2.61 20.05
N LEU A 128 4.99 -2.39 21.12
CA LEU A 128 6.14 -1.48 21.06
C LEU A 128 7.24 -1.88 22.04
N GLY A 129 8.46 -1.41 21.77
CA GLY A 129 9.59 -1.48 22.69
C GLY A 129 10.00 -0.09 23.15
N THR A 130 10.18 0.10 24.45
CA THR A 130 10.65 1.38 25.03
C THR A 130 11.65 1.15 26.16
N LEU A 131 12.13 2.22 26.80
CA LEU A 131 13.06 2.11 27.93
C LEU A 131 12.34 1.87 29.25
N ALA A 132 12.83 0.88 30.00
CA ALA A 132 12.28 0.48 31.29
C ALA A 132 12.58 1.48 32.41
N ASP A 133 13.74 2.12 32.36
CA ASP A 133 14.30 2.97 33.42
C ASP A 133 14.14 4.48 33.18
N VAL A 134 13.56 4.87 32.04
CA VAL A 134 13.23 6.27 31.76
C VAL A 134 11.86 6.63 32.36
N PRO A 135 11.79 7.55 33.35
CA PRO A 135 10.58 7.76 34.16
C PRO A 135 9.33 8.22 33.40
N TRP A 136 9.49 8.70 32.17
CA TRP A 136 8.39 9.21 31.35
C TRP A 136 8.01 8.29 30.18
N ASN A 137 8.83 7.30 29.81
CA ASN A 137 8.61 6.43 28.64
C ASN A 137 7.46 5.44 28.86
N ALA A 138 7.70 4.35 29.59
CA ALA A 138 6.65 3.35 29.85
C ALA A 138 5.38 3.96 30.49
N PRO A 139 5.48 4.93 31.44
CA PRO A 139 4.29 5.60 31.97
C PRO A 139 3.52 6.43 30.94
N PHE A 140 4.16 6.98 29.90
CA PHE A 140 3.44 7.63 28.80
C PHE A 140 2.55 6.64 28.06
N TYR A 141 3.10 5.53 27.60
CA TYR A 141 2.33 4.50 26.89
C TYR A 141 1.26 3.86 27.78
N ALA A 142 1.54 3.68 29.08
CA ALA A 142 0.56 3.14 30.03
C ALA A 142 -0.71 3.99 30.13
N ARG A 143 -0.60 5.33 30.09
CA ARG A 143 -1.77 6.22 30.05
C ARG A 143 -2.60 6.09 28.78
N HIS A 144 -2.01 5.55 27.71
CA HIS A 144 -2.65 5.30 26.42
C HIS A 144 -3.05 3.82 26.26
N GLY A 145 -3.20 3.08 27.37
CA GLY A 145 -3.76 1.72 27.37
C GLY A 145 -2.75 0.62 27.04
N PHE A 146 -1.46 0.92 26.96
CA PHE A 146 -0.43 -0.10 26.82
C PHE A 146 -0.10 -0.73 28.18
N VAL A 147 0.09 -2.04 28.20
CA VAL A 147 0.52 -2.78 29.40
C VAL A 147 1.88 -3.42 29.14
N VAL A 148 2.69 -3.53 30.18
CA VAL A 148 3.95 -4.29 30.10
C VAL A 148 3.63 -5.75 29.84
N VAL A 149 4.36 -6.37 28.92
CA VAL A 149 4.23 -7.79 28.58
C VAL A 149 5.46 -8.56 29.01
N ASP A 150 5.33 -9.89 29.09
CA ASP A 150 6.48 -10.75 29.24
C ASP A 150 7.34 -10.68 27.97
N LYS A 151 8.60 -10.24 28.12
CA LYS A 151 9.56 -10.16 27.01
C LYS A 151 9.94 -11.52 26.44
N ASP A 152 9.70 -12.59 27.20
CA ASP A 152 9.95 -13.96 26.78
C ASP A 152 8.75 -14.61 26.08
N ASP A 153 7.61 -13.90 25.99
CA ASP A 153 6.47 -14.32 25.18
C ASP A 153 6.92 -14.48 23.70
N PRO A 154 6.62 -15.62 23.06
CA PRO A 154 6.97 -15.86 21.65
C PRO A 154 6.51 -14.77 20.67
N ALA A 155 5.44 -14.04 20.99
CA ALA A 155 4.98 -12.91 20.19
C ALA A 155 6.03 -11.78 20.06
N PHE A 156 6.93 -11.65 21.04
CA PHE A 156 7.97 -10.64 21.08
C PHE A 156 9.35 -11.18 20.72
N ALA A 157 9.46 -12.46 20.36
CA ALA A 157 10.72 -13.10 20.00
C ALA A 157 11.45 -12.34 18.88
N PHE A 158 10.73 -11.91 17.84
CA PHE A 158 11.30 -11.12 16.74
C PHE A 158 11.91 -9.79 17.22
N ALA A 159 11.17 -9.03 18.04
CA ALA A 159 11.63 -7.75 18.56
C ALA A 159 12.83 -7.92 19.51
N ARG A 160 12.81 -8.96 20.34
CA ARG A 160 13.90 -9.32 21.25
C ARG A 160 15.16 -9.77 20.48
N ASP A 161 14.99 -10.59 19.45
CA ASP A 161 16.10 -11.03 18.60
C ASP A 161 16.74 -9.85 17.87
N ARG A 162 15.92 -8.90 17.36
CA ARG A 162 16.41 -7.64 16.77
C ARG A 162 17.22 -6.81 17.75
N ASP A 163 16.72 -6.61 18.97
CA ASP A 163 17.47 -5.89 20.02
C ASP A 163 18.80 -6.59 20.33
N ARG A 164 18.80 -7.93 20.43
CA ARG A 164 20.02 -8.72 20.67
C ARG A 164 21.02 -8.62 19.52
N GLU A 165 20.56 -8.70 18.28
CA GLU A 165 21.40 -8.58 17.07
C GLU A 165 22.04 -7.20 16.96
N ASN A 166 21.33 -6.15 17.40
CA ASN A 166 21.86 -4.79 17.49
C ASN A 166 22.67 -4.53 18.78
N GLY A 167 22.86 -5.53 19.64
CA GLY A 167 23.60 -5.42 20.90
C GLY A 167 22.91 -4.60 21.98
N PHE A 168 21.62 -4.29 21.82
CA PHE A 168 20.86 -3.46 22.76
C PHE A 168 20.75 -4.15 24.13
N PRO A 169 21.02 -3.46 25.27
CA PRO A 169 21.01 -4.11 26.57
C PRO A 169 19.59 -4.50 27.00
N ASP A 170 19.34 -5.81 27.11
CA ASP A 170 18.03 -6.37 27.49
C ASP A 170 17.45 -5.76 28.77
N ARG A 171 18.28 -5.48 29.78
CA ARG A 171 17.85 -4.84 31.04
C ARG A 171 17.24 -3.44 30.87
N LEU A 172 17.54 -2.75 29.78
CA LEU A 172 17.02 -1.41 29.48
C LEU A 172 15.71 -1.48 28.71
N ARG A 173 15.41 -2.60 28.06
CA ARG A 173 14.23 -2.76 27.23
C ARG A 173 13.03 -3.20 28.06
N VAL A 174 11.90 -2.56 27.82
CA VAL A 174 10.58 -3.09 28.18
C VAL A 174 9.71 -3.14 26.92
N PHE A 175 9.01 -4.26 26.73
CA PHE A 175 7.98 -4.38 25.70
C PHE A 175 6.61 -4.10 26.30
N MET A 176 5.77 -3.43 25.52
CA MET A 176 4.42 -3.11 25.91
C MET A 176 3.46 -3.41 24.77
N SER A 177 2.21 -3.72 25.12
CA SER A 177 1.16 -4.03 24.16
C SER A 177 -0.14 -3.36 24.52
N ARG A 178 -0.89 -2.90 23.51
CA ARG A 178 -2.26 -2.40 23.65
C ARG A 178 -3.19 -3.26 22.80
N PRO A 179 -4.08 -4.06 23.42
CA PRO A 179 -5.18 -4.68 22.71
C PRO A 179 -6.07 -3.61 22.07
N LEU A 180 -6.44 -3.83 20.80
CA LEU A 180 -7.35 -2.98 20.06
C LEU A 180 -8.75 -3.58 20.11
N PRO A 181 -9.76 -2.82 20.54
CA PRO A 181 -11.12 -3.33 20.55
C PRO A 181 -11.61 -3.59 19.12
N PRO A 182 -12.55 -4.53 18.93
CA PRO A 182 -13.17 -4.80 17.64
C PRO A 182 -13.89 -3.58 17.03
N LEU A 183 -13.88 -3.44 15.71
CA LEU A 183 -14.69 -2.45 14.98
C LEU A 183 -16.19 -2.64 15.27
N ASP A 184 -16.89 -1.53 15.49
CA ASP A 184 -18.35 -1.51 15.47
C ASP A 184 -18.86 -1.51 14.01
N ALA A 185 -20.14 -1.84 13.82
CA ALA A 185 -20.73 -1.96 12.48
C ALA A 185 -20.71 -0.65 11.68
N SER A 186 -20.70 0.49 12.37
CA SER A 186 -20.66 1.84 11.80
C SER A 186 -19.25 2.43 11.68
N SER A 187 -18.22 1.66 12.00
CA SER A 187 -16.84 2.14 11.98
C SER A 187 -16.30 2.16 10.56
N TRP A 188 -15.34 3.04 10.33
CA TRP A 188 -14.51 2.97 9.14
C TRP A 188 -13.56 1.77 9.25
N SER A 189 -13.55 0.95 8.21
CA SER A 189 -12.55 -0.08 7.95
C SER A 189 -11.59 0.40 6.87
N VAL A 190 -10.37 -0.14 6.86
CA VAL A 190 -9.27 0.27 5.97
C VAL A 190 -8.76 -0.95 5.20
N TRP A 191 -8.70 -0.80 3.87
CA TRP A 191 -8.38 -1.88 2.94
C TRP A 191 -7.33 -1.44 1.91
N PRO A 192 -6.23 -2.18 1.72
CA PRO A 192 -5.24 -1.84 0.71
C PRO A 192 -5.72 -2.26 -0.69
N ALA A 193 -5.52 -1.38 -1.67
CA ALA A 193 -5.80 -1.61 -3.08
C ALA A 193 -4.47 -1.59 -3.87
N PRO A 194 -3.76 -2.75 -3.99
CA PRO A 194 -2.41 -2.80 -4.53
C PRO A 194 -2.35 -2.46 -6.03
N ALA A 195 -1.21 -1.95 -6.50
CA ALA A 195 -0.90 -1.82 -7.90
C ALA A 195 -0.51 -3.17 -8.54
N LYS A 196 -0.45 -3.20 -9.86
CA LYS A 196 0.14 -4.28 -10.65
C LYS A 196 1.16 -3.79 -11.65
N LEU A 197 1.96 -4.72 -12.16
CA LEU A 197 2.76 -4.58 -13.37
C LEU A 197 2.36 -5.66 -14.39
N ASN A 198 2.50 -5.35 -15.68
CA ASN A 198 2.52 -6.35 -16.74
C ASN A 198 3.99 -6.67 -17.06
N LEU A 199 4.50 -7.82 -16.62
CA LEU A 199 5.92 -8.19 -16.83
C LEU A 199 6.28 -8.40 -18.31
N PHE A 200 5.26 -8.68 -19.11
CA PHE A 200 5.22 -8.58 -20.58
C PHE A 200 3.76 -8.39 -20.99
N LEU A 201 3.49 -7.99 -22.23
CA LEU A 201 2.12 -7.91 -22.78
C LEU A 201 2.15 -8.16 -24.28
N ARG A 202 1.42 -9.17 -24.75
CA ARG A 202 1.25 -9.47 -26.18
C ARG A 202 -0.21 -9.35 -26.58
N ILE A 203 -0.42 -8.93 -27.82
CA ILE A 203 -1.72 -9.02 -28.50
C ILE A 203 -1.60 -10.12 -29.55
N THR A 204 -2.32 -11.21 -29.34
CA THR A 204 -2.24 -12.42 -30.17
C THR A 204 -3.29 -12.45 -31.28
N GLY A 205 -4.32 -11.63 -31.17
CA GLY A 205 -5.37 -11.51 -32.17
C GLY A 205 -6.40 -10.44 -31.85
N ARG A 206 -7.40 -10.33 -32.73
CA ARG A 206 -8.61 -9.55 -32.50
C ARG A 206 -9.82 -10.47 -32.56
N ARG A 207 -10.71 -10.33 -31.59
CA ARG A 207 -11.94 -11.11 -31.46
C ARG A 207 -13.05 -10.53 -32.37
N PRO A 208 -14.07 -11.34 -32.71
CA PRO A 208 -15.24 -10.86 -33.47
C PRO A 208 -16.03 -9.75 -32.79
N ASP A 209 -16.01 -9.70 -31.45
CA ASP A 209 -16.64 -8.66 -30.63
C ASP A 209 -15.84 -7.33 -30.58
N GLY A 210 -14.72 -7.27 -31.29
CA GLY A 210 -13.89 -6.07 -31.41
C GLY A 210 -12.77 -5.96 -30.37
N TYR A 211 -12.77 -6.78 -29.32
CA TYR A 211 -11.72 -6.83 -28.30
C TYR A 211 -10.43 -7.49 -28.83
N HIS A 212 -9.32 -7.26 -28.12
CA HIS A 212 -8.02 -7.87 -28.43
C HIS A 212 -7.78 -9.07 -27.53
N GLU A 213 -7.30 -10.17 -28.12
CA GLU A 213 -6.84 -11.33 -27.36
C GLU A 213 -5.41 -11.06 -26.88
N LEU A 214 -5.19 -11.19 -25.57
CA LEU A 214 -3.98 -10.81 -24.86
C LEU A 214 -3.28 -12.02 -24.25
N GLN A 215 -1.97 -11.90 -24.07
CA GLN A 215 -1.20 -12.72 -23.12
C GLN A 215 -0.31 -11.81 -22.28
N THR A 216 -0.35 -11.97 -20.97
CA THR A 216 0.45 -11.15 -20.04
C THR A 216 0.72 -11.90 -18.75
N VAL A 217 1.71 -11.45 -17.98
CA VAL A 217 1.90 -11.86 -16.58
C VAL A 217 1.69 -10.64 -15.69
N PHE A 218 0.68 -10.73 -14.84
CA PHE A 218 0.43 -9.76 -13.79
C PHE A 218 1.33 -10.04 -12.59
N ARG A 219 2.07 -9.03 -12.14
CA ARG A 219 2.75 -9.01 -10.85
C ARG A 219 2.07 -7.99 -9.95
N LEU A 220 1.51 -8.44 -8.84
CA LEU A 220 0.99 -7.54 -7.81
C LEU A 220 2.15 -6.90 -7.04
N LEU A 221 1.96 -5.68 -6.56
CA LEU A 221 2.95 -4.93 -5.78
C LEU A 221 2.50 -4.77 -4.31
N ASP A 222 3.46 -4.59 -3.41
CA ASP A 222 3.25 -4.19 -2.01
C ASP A 222 3.07 -2.66 -1.83
N TRP A 223 2.57 -2.01 -2.87
CA TRP A 223 2.26 -0.59 -2.91
C TRP A 223 0.93 -0.40 -3.63
N GLY A 224 0.13 0.56 -3.17
CA GLY A 224 -1.10 0.94 -3.84
C GLY A 224 -1.93 1.96 -3.08
N ASP A 225 -3.19 2.08 -3.49
CA ASP A 225 -4.18 2.96 -2.89
C ASP A 225 -4.68 2.39 -1.55
N GLU A 226 -5.40 3.20 -0.78
CA GLU A 226 -6.14 2.75 0.40
C GLU A 226 -7.63 3.07 0.23
N VAL A 227 -8.47 2.04 0.34
CA VAL A 227 -9.92 2.15 0.31
C VAL A 227 -10.43 2.08 1.74
N ARG A 228 -11.25 3.05 2.14
CA ARG A 228 -11.94 3.08 3.42
C ARG A 228 -13.43 2.84 3.19
N LEU A 229 -14.01 1.99 4.02
CA LEU A 229 -15.41 1.58 3.92
C LEU A 229 -16.09 1.68 5.28
N ARG A 230 -17.30 2.24 5.30
CA ARG A 230 -18.18 2.23 6.46
C ARG A 230 -19.54 1.71 6.03
N VAL A 231 -20.05 0.68 6.71
CA VAL A 231 -21.35 0.09 6.38
C VAL A 231 -22.48 1.04 6.79
N ARG A 232 -23.55 1.03 6.00
CA ARG A 232 -24.80 1.76 6.26
C ARG A 232 -25.99 0.80 6.27
N ASP A 233 -27.07 1.20 6.90
CA ASP A 233 -28.32 0.44 7.02
C ASP A 233 -29.46 0.97 6.13
N ASP A 234 -29.24 2.08 5.42
CA ASP A 234 -30.22 2.75 4.56
C ASP A 234 -30.17 2.34 3.08
N GLY A 235 -29.26 1.44 2.71
CA GLY A 235 -29.08 0.98 1.34
C GLY A 235 -28.33 1.94 0.41
N GLU A 236 -27.92 3.11 0.90
CA GLU A 236 -27.26 4.12 0.06
C GLU A 236 -25.77 3.81 -0.17
N ILE A 237 -25.28 4.12 -1.36
CA ILE A 237 -23.86 4.00 -1.71
C ILE A 237 -23.31 5.41 -1.96
N CYS A 238 -22.52 5.90 -1.01
CA CYS A 238 -22.04 7.28 -0.99
C CYS A 238 -20.51 7.34 -1.14
N ARG A 239 -20.04 8.26 -1.98
CA ARG A 239 -18.60 8.59 -2.07
C ARG A 239 -18.30 9.81 -1.21
N GLU A 240 -17.41 9.66 -0.24
CA GLU A 240 -17.11 10.68 0.77
C GLU A 240 -16.02 11.68 0.37
N ASN A 241 -15.10 11.27 -0.50
CA ASN A 241 -14.04 12.15 -1.00
C ASN A 241 -14.01 12.20 -2.53
N GLU A 242 -13.63 13.36 -3.05
CA GLU A 242 -13.48 13.53 -4.49
C GLU A 242 -12.24 12.78 -4.99
N ILE A 243 -12.41 12.10 -6.12
CA ILE A 243 -11.32 11.59 -6.92
C ILE A 243 -11.17 12.54 -8.12
N PRO A 244 -10.03 13.24 -8.26
CA PRO A 244 -9.82 14.21 -9.33
C PRO A 244 -10.13 13.61 -10.71
N GLY A 245 -10.95 14.31 -11.50
CA GLY A 245 -11.34 13.89 -12.85
C GLY A 245 -12.36 12.75 -12.93
N VAL A 246 -12.91 12.27 -11.81
CA VAL A 246 -13.90 11.18 -11.80
C VAL A 246 -15.23 11.67 -11.17
N PRO A 247 -16.29 11.90 -11.96
CA PRO A 247 -17.62 12.16 -11.44
C PRO A 247 -18.12 10.98 -10.59
N ALA A 248 -18.85 11.26 -9.49
CA ALA A 248 -19.31 10.22 -8.56
C ALA A 248 -20.13 9.11 -9.23
N GLY A 249 -20.99 9.45 -10.20
CA GLY A 249 -21.78 8.45 -10.94
C GLY A 249 -20.97 7.57 -11.89
N GLN A 250 -19.74 7.96 -12.23
CA GLN A 250 -18.81 7.20 -13.07
C GLN A 250 -17.73 6.49 -12.24
N ASP A 251 -17.72 6.69 -10.93
CA ASP A 251 -16.75 6.09 -10.04
C ASP A 251 -16.91 4.57 -10.02
N ILE A 252 -15.83 3.88 -10.41
CA ILE A 252 -15.83 2.42 -10.51
C ILE A 252 -16.02 1.75 -9.15
N THR A 253 -15.64 2.42 -8.06
CA THR A 253 -15.86 1.92 -6.68
C THR A 253 -17.34 1.92 -6.31
N VAL A 254 -18.06 3.00 -6.62
CA VAL A 254 -19.51 3.10 -6.42
C VAL A 254 -20.24 2.07 -7.30
N ARG A 255 -19.80 1.90 -8.55
CA ARG A 255 -20.35 0.87 -9.45
C ARG A 255 -20.09 -0.54 -8.93
N ALA A 256 -18.91 -0.80 -8.36
CA ALA A 256 -18.57 -2.09 -7.76
C ALA A 256 -19.48 -2.41 -6.57
N ALA A 257 -19.65 -1.47 -5.64
CA ALA A 257 -20.52 -1.63 -4.48
C ALA A 257 -21.97 -1.88 -4.89
N ARG A 258 -22.52 -1.11 -5.83
CA ARG A 258 -23.89 -1.34 -6.35
C ARG A 258 -24.06 -2.68 -7.04
N LEU A 259 -23.05 -3.09 -7.82
CA LEU A 259 -23.07 -4.38 -8.51
C LEU A 259 -23.09 -5.53 -7.51
N LEU A 260 -22.27 -5.46 -6.47
CA LEU A 260 -22.27 -6.42 -5.38
C LEU A 260 -23.58 -6.39 -4.60
N GLN A 261 -24.10 -5.20 -4.27
CA GLN A 261 -25.35 -5.01 -3.52
C GLN A 261 -26.50 -5.74 -4.22
N SER A 262 -26.63 -5.54 -5.53
CA SER A 262 -27.63 -6.21 -6.36
C SER A 262 -27.39 -7.73 -6.46
N ALA A 263 -26.14 -8.18 -6.59
CA ALA A 263 -25.84 -9.61 -6.73
C ALA A 263 -25.99 -10.39 -5.41
N GLY A 264 -25.66 -9.77 -4.28
CA GLY A 264 -25.74 -10.34 -2.94
C GLY A 264 -27.12 -10.20 -2.29
N GLY A 265 -28.04 -9.42 -2.87
CA GLY A 265 -29.40 -9.24 -2.36
C GLY A 265 -29.47 -8.55 -0.99
N THR A 266 -28.46 -7.76 -0.63
CA THR A 266 -28.41 -7.04 0.66
C THR A 266 -29.12 -5.69 0.57
N SER A 267 -29.77 -5.28 1.66
CA SER A 267 -30.33 -3.93 1.82
C SER A 267 -29.34 -2.94 2.44
N GLN A 268 -28.13 -3.38 2.79
CA GLN A 268 -27.11 -2.53 3.39
C GLN A 268 -26.50 -1.59 2.34
N GLY A 269 -26.06 -0.43 2.81
CA GLY A 269 -25.32 0.57 2.04
C GLY A 269 -23.85 0.65 2.48
N ALA A 270 -23.11 1.60 1.90
CA ALA A 270 -21.73 1.88 2.27
C ALA A 270 -21.31 3.31 1.93
N ASP A 271 -20.58 3.93 2.85
CA ASP A 271 -19.73 5.08 2.54
C ASP A 271 -18.36 4.58 2.06
N ILE A 272 -17.87 5.18 0.98
CA ILE A 272 -16.63 4.82 0.32
C ILE A 272 -15.72 6.05 0.26
N ALA A 273 -14.49 5.90 0.73
CA ALA A 273 -13.42 6.87 0.51
C ALA A 273 -12.18 6.20 -0.04
N VAL A 274 -11.49 6.84 -0.98
CA VAL A 274 -10.26 6.30 -1.59
C VAL A 274 -9.11 7.29 -1.45
N ASP A 275 -8.04 6.89 -0.79
CA ASP A 275 -6.77 7.60 -0.74
C ASP A 275 -5.89 7.16 -1.91
N LYS A 276 -5.81 8.01 -2.94
CA LYS A 276 -5.13 7.72 -4.21
C LYS A 276 -3.64 8.01 -4.13
N ARG A 277 -2.85 6.97 -4.38
CA ARG A 277 -1.39 6.94 -4.45
C ARG A 277 -0.92 6.42 -5.82
N ILE A 278 -1.69 5.53 -6.44
CA ILE A 278 -1.42 5.04 -7.80
C ILE A 278 -1.81 6.12 -8.82
N PRO A 279 -0.90 6.52 -9.73
CA PRO A 279 -1.22 7.44 -10.81
C PRO A 279 -2.39 6.98 -11.67
N MET A 280 -3.28 7.92 -11.99
CA MET A 280 -4.44 7.66 -12.85
C MET A 280 -4.01 7.39 -14.29
N GLY A 281 -4.45 6.26 -14.86
CA GLY A 281 -4.15 5.90 -16.24
C GLY A 281 -2.69 5.53 -16.52
N GLY A 282 -1.89 5.23 -15.49
CA GLY A 282 -0.48 4.86 -15.62
C GLY A 282 -0.20 3.41 -16.06
N GLY A 283 -1.23 2.61 -16.35
CA GLY A 283 -1.04 1.19 -16.67
C GLY A 283 -0.77 0.29 -15.45
N LEU A 284 -0.99 0.81 -14.25
CA LEU A 284 -0.74 0.16 -12.95
C LEU A 284 -2.00 -0.48 -12.33
N GLY A 285 -3.16 -0.34 -12.97
CA GLY A 285 -4.40 -0.99 -12.57
C GLY A 285 -5.11 -0.39 -11.36
N GLY A 286 -4.78 0.84 -10.94
CA GLY A 286 -5.32 1.44 -9.70
C GLY A 286 -6.84 1.41 -9.59
N GLY A 287 -7.58 1.93 -10.58
CA GLY A 287 -9.05 1.90 -10.54
C GLY A 287 -9.65 0.48 -10.53
N SER A 288 -9.00 -0.48 -11.19
CA SER A 288 -9.42 -1.89 -11.14
C SER A 288 -9.17 -2.50 -9.77
N SER A 289 -8.06 -2.12 -9.12
CA SER A 289 -7.73 -2.55 -7.76
C SER A 289 -8.67 -1.96 -6.71
N ASP A 290 -9.03 -0.67 -6.85
CA ASP A 290 -10.01 -0.03 -5.99
C ASP A 290 -11.36 -0.75 -6.08
N ALA A 291 -11.82 -1.04 -7.30
CA ALA A 291 -13.07 -1.78 -7.53
C ALA A 291 -13.02 -3.20 -6.95
N ALA A 292 -11.94 -3.94 -7.18
CA ALA A 292 -11.76 -5.27 -6.60
C ALA A 292 -11.74 -5.24 -5.08
N THR A 293 -11.09 -4.23 -4.49
CA THR A 293 -11.03 -4.02 -3.04
C THR A 293 -12.41 -3.79 -2.47
N VAL A 294 -13.22 -2.94 -3.12
CA VAL A 294 -14.62 -2.74 -2.73
C VAL A 294 -15.42 -4.04 -2.81
N LEU A 295 -15.30 -4.80 -3.89
CA LEU A 295 -16.01 -6.09 -4.03
C LEU A 295 -15.64 -7.06 -2.92
N VAL A 296 -14.35 -7.27 -2.66
CA VAL A 296 -13.86 -8.24 -1.67
C VAL A 296 -14.18 -7.80 -0.25
N ALA A 297 -13.97 -6.53 0.07
CA ALA A 297 -14.20 -6.01 1.40
C ALA A 297 -15.69 -5.93 1.74
N LEU A 298 -16.54 -5.46 0.82
CA LEU A 298 -17.99 -5.41 1.07
C LEU A 298 -18.63 -6.79 1.04
N ASP A 299 -18.11 -7.78 0.28
CA ASP A 299 -18.63 -9.16 0.36
C ASP A 299 -18.46 -9.74 1.77
N HIS A 300 -17.33 -9.40 2.41
CA HIS A 300 -17.06 -9.73 3.79
C HIS A 300 -17.93 -8.91 4.77
N LEU A 301 -17.93 -7.58 4.65
CA LEU A 301 -18.61 -6.69 5.59
C LEU A 301 -20.14 -6.82 5.55
N TRP A 302 -20.72 -7.07 4.38
CA TRP A 302 -22.16 -7.33 4.23
C TRP A 302 -22.53 -8.79 4.47
N GLY A 303 -21.56 -9.69 4.59
CA GLY A 303 -21.79 -11.12 4.78
C GLY A 303 -22.50 -11.81 3.60
N THR A 304 -22.33 -11.31 2.38
CA THR A 304 -23.00 -11.87 1.19
C THR A 304 -22.46 -13.24 0.79
N GLY A 305 -21.20 -13.52 1.08
CA GLY A 305 -20.59 -14.84 0.93
C GLY A 305 -20.57 -15.37 -0.51
N LEU A 306 -20.47 -14.49 -1.52
CA LEU A 306 -20.52 -14.89 -2.93
C LEU A 306 -19.31 -15.70 -3.37
N GLY A 307 -18.16 -15.50 -2.72
CA GLY A 307 -16.93 -16.23 -3.00
C GLY A 307 -16.14 -15.68 -4.20
N GLU A 308 -14.89 -16.13 -4.31
CA GLU A 308 -13.89 -15.55 -5.23
C GLU A 308 -14.33 -15.56 -6.70
N ASP A 309 -14.89 -16.67 -7.19
CA ASP A 309 -15.25 -16.81 -8.61
C ASP A 309 -16.41 -15.89 -9.00
N ALA A 310 -17.43 -15.77 -8.15
CA ALA A 310 -18.55 -14.87 -8.39
C ALA A 310 -18.09 -13.39 -8.36
N LEU A 311 -17.24 -13.03 -7.38
CA LEU A 311 -16.67 -11.68 -7.32
C LEU A 311 -15.79 -11.37 -8.53
N ALA A 312 -15.01 -12.34 -9.03
CA ALA A 312 -14.20 -12.17 -10.23
C ALA A 312 -15.08 -11.94 -11.47
N GLU A 313 -16.22 -12.65 -11.59
CA GLU A 313 -17.17 -12.46 -12.68
C GLU A 313 -17.88 -11.10 -12.61
N LEU A 314 -18.27 -10.64 -11.42
CA LEU A 314 -18.74 -9.26 -11.23
C LEU A 314 -17.66 -8.24 -11.62
N GLY A 315 -16.42 -8.47 -11.17
CA GLY A 315 -15.28 -7.63 -11.46
C GLY A 315 -15.01 -7.49 -12.95
N ARG A 316 -15.12 -8.59 -13.72
CA ARG A 316 -14.96 -8.60 -15.18
C ARG A 316 -15.89 -7.61 -15.89
N ARG A 317 -17.08 -7.34 -15.35
CA ARG A 317 -18.03 -6.34 -15.89
C ARG A 317 -17.60 -4.89 -15.67
N LEU A 318 -16.67 -4.66 -14.74
CA LEU A 318 -16.15 -3.34 -14.38
C LEU A 318 -14.84 -3.03 -15.12
N GLY A 319 -13.97 -4.03 -15.27
CA GLY A 319 -12.72 -3.91 -16.03
C GLY A 319 -11.95 -5.22 -16.13
N ALA A 320 -11.13 -5.36 -17.17
CA ALA A 320 -10.41 -6.60 -17.48
C ALA A 320 -9.38 -7.00 -16.40
N ASP A 321 -8.80 -6.02 -15.70
CA ASP A 321 -7.80 -6.25 -14.65
C ASP A 321 -8.44 -6.50 -13.26
N VAL A 322 -9.74 -6.26 -13.07
CA VAL A 322 -10.39 -6.44 -11.75
C VAL A 322 -10.27 -7.88 -11.22
N PRO A 323 -10.45 -8.94 -12.05
CA PRO A 323 -10.33 -10.32 -11.59
C PRO A 323 -8.99 -10.67 -10.94
N VAL A 324 -7.85 -10.14 -11.42
CA VAL A 324 -6.54 -10.49 -10.81
C VAL A 324 -6.40 -9.94 -9.40
N PHE A 325 -6.97 -8.77 -9.14
CA PHE A 325 -7.00 -8.18 -7.81
C PHE A 325 -7.99 -8.90 -6.88
N VAL A 326 -9.14 -9.33 -7.39
CA VAL A 326 -10.11 -10.16 -6.65
C VAL A 326 -9.47 -11.48 -6.23
N ARG A 327 -8.75 -12.16 -7.13
CA ARG A 327 -8.06 -13.44 -6.82
C ARG A 327 -6.79 -13.26 -5.97
N GLY A 328 -6.19 -12.07 -6.02
CA GLY A 328 -5.13 -11.66 -5.09
C GLY A 328 -3.78 -12.37 -5.26
N ARG A 329 -3.51 -12.93 -6.44
CA ARG A 329 -2.26 -13.65 -6.74
C ARG A 329 -1.69 -13.14 -8.06
N SER A 330 -0.36 -13.14 -8.16
CA SER A 330 0.30 -12.96 -9.46
C SER A 330 -0.10 -14.10 -10.41
N ALA A 331 -0.30 -13.79 -11.69
CA ALA A 331 -0.92 -14.74 -12.61
C ALA A 331 -0.48 -14.53 -14.06
N TRP A 332 -0.38 -15.63 -14.79
CA TRP A 332 -0.47 -15.63 -16.24
C TRP A 332 -1.92 -15.36 -16.65
N ALA A 333 -2.12 -14.46 -17.59
CA ALA A 333 -3.44 -14.06 -18.06
C ALA A 333 -3.57 -14.20 -19.58
N GLU A 334 -4.71 -14.73 -20.01
CA GLU A 334 -5.15 -14.82 -21.41
C GLU A 334 -6.56 -14.20 -21.60
N GLY A 335 -7.15 -14.34 -22.79
CA GLY A 335 -8.44 -13.73 -23.11
C GLY A 335 -8.27 -12.24 -23.34
N ILE A 336 -9.13 -11.42 -22.75
CA ILE A 336 -8.94 -9.98 -22.60
C ILE A 336 -8.17 -9.62 -21.31
N GLY A 337 -7.65 -10.62 -20.57
CA GLY A 337 -6.98 -10.48 -19.27
C GLY A 337 -7.71 -11.17 -18.11
N GLU A 338 -8.87 -11.77 -18.37
CA GLU A 338 -9.76 -12.40 -17.38
C GLU A 338 -9.44 -13.88 -17.12
N ARG A 339 -8.78 -14.57 -18.05
CA ARG A 339 -8.45 -16.00 -17.90
C ARG A 339 -7.13 -16.14 -17.16
N LEU A 340 -7.21 -16.35 -15.86
CA LEU A 340 -6.06 -16.30 -14.95
C LEU A 340 -5.59 -17.70 -14.54
N GLN A 341 -4.30 -17.95 -14.69
CA GLN A 341 -3.59 -19.08 -14.10
C GLN A 341 -2.56 -18.54 -13.10
N PRO A 342 -2.68 -18.85 -11.78
CA PRO A 342 -1.71 -18.42 -10.79
C PRO A 342 -0.28 -18.80 -11.18
N LEU A 343 0.66 -17.89 -10.93
CA LEU A 343 2.07 -18.07 -11.27
C LEU A 343 2.96 -17.58 -10.14
N ASP A 344 3.80 -18.47 -9.64
CA ASP A 344 4.84 -18.12 -8.67
C ASP A 344 5.98 -17.39 -9.38
N LEU A 345 6.34 -16.23 -8.84
CA LEU A 345 7.37 -15.35 -9.38
C LEU A 345 8.47 -15.14 -8.35
N PRO A 346 9.74 -14.99 -8.77
CA PRO A 346 10.81 -14.71 -7.83
C PRO A 346 10.57 -13.40 -7.09
N ARG A 347 11.06 -13.34 -5.86
CA ARG A 347 11.08 -12.09 -5.08
C ARG A 347 11.96 -11.07 -5.78
N ARG A 348 11.37 -9.91 -6.03
CA ARG A 348 11.97 -8.83 -6.80
C ARG A 348 11.48 -7.50 -6.27
N SER A 349 12.31 -6.49 -6.44
CA SER A 349 11.95 -5.10 -6.22
C SER A 349 11.87 -4.38 -7.56
N TYR A 350 11.08 -3.32 -7.60
CA TYR A 350 10.79 -2.58 -8.81
C TYR A 350 10.99 -1.10 -8.54
N VAL A 351 11.62 -0.41 -9.49
CA VAL A 351 11.53 1.04 -9.61
C VAL A 351 10.45 1.31 -10.65
N VAL A 352 9.35 1.93 -10.24
CA VAL A 352 8.26 2.36 -11.11
C VAL A 352 8.39 3.86 -11.30
N LEU A 353 8.45 4.33 -12.54
CA LEU A 353 8.41 5.76 -12.85
C LEU A 353 7.07 6.15 -13.45
N ASP A 354 6.50 7.23 -12.93
CA ASP A 354 5.45 7.99 -13.57
C ASP A 354 6.05 9.19 -14.31
N PRO A 355 5.98 9.22 -15.65
CA PRO A 355 6.45 10.35 -16.45
C PRO A 355 5.50 11.56 -16.39
N ARG A 356 4.38 11.49 -15.64
CA ARG A 356 3.33 12.51 -15.57
C ARG A 356 2.76 12.86 -16.95
N GLU A 357 2.62 11.86 -17.81
CA GLU A 357 2.04 11.96 -19.15
C GLU A 357 0.88 10.98 -19.28
N HIS A 358 -0.30 11.48 -19.63
CA HIS A 358 -1.49 10.65 -19.80
C HIS A 358 -1.47 9.92 -21.14
N VAL A 359 -1.57 8.59 -21.10
CA VAL A 359 -1.59 7.73 -22.28
C VAL A 359 -2.98 7.10 -22.45
N PRO A 360 -3.81 7.56 -23.40
CA PRO A 360 -5.17 7.06 -23.56
C PRO A 360 -5.19 5.65 -24.19
N THR A 361 -5.46 4.64 -23.38
CA THR A 361 -5.50 3.21 -23.77
C THR A 361 -6.35 2.95 -25.02
N ALA A 362 -7.54 3.55 -25.10
CA ALA A 362 -8.45 3.35 -26.24
C ALA A 362 -7.85 3.83 -27.58
N ALA A 363 -7.11 4.94 -27.57
CA ALA A 363 -6.48 5.47 -28.77
C ALA A 363 -5.31 4.59 -29.23
N LEU A 364 -4.56 3.99 -28.29
CA LEU A 364 -3.49 3.05 -28.62
C LEU A 364 -4.00 1.78 -29.29
N PHE A 365 -5.11 1.21 -28.79
CA PHE A 365 -5.73 0.05 -29.44
C PHE A 365 -6.19 0.32 -30.88
N GLN A 366 -6.39 1.59 -31.25
CA GLN A 366 -6.74 2.03 -32.61
C GLN A 366 -5.52 2.38 -33.48
N ALA A 367 -4.30 2.44 -32.93
CA ALA A 367 -3.09 2.83 -33.67
C ALA A 367 -2.75 1.82 -34.79
N ALA A 368 -2.53 2.28 -36.01
CA ALA A 368 -2.28 1.40 -37.16
C ALA A 368 -1.01 0.55 -36.98
N GLU A 369 -0.02 1.10 -36.28
CA GLU A 369 1.32 0.57 -36.03
C GLU A 369 1.34 -0.48 -34.90
N LEU A 370 0.23 -0.67 -34.18
CA LEU A 370 0.15 -1.64 -33.10
C LEU A 370 0.14 -3.08 -33.66
N THR A 371 1.12 -3.88 -33.25
CA THR A 371 1.18 -5.32 -33.55
C THR A 371 0.04 -6.06 -32.85
N ARG A 372 -0.80 -6.76 -33.62
CA ARG A 372 -2.02 -7.44 -33.14
C ARG A 372 -2.07 -8.94 -33.42
N ASN A 373 -0.97 -9.51 -33.90
CA ASN A 373 -0.85 -10.88 -34.37
C ASN A 373 0.43 -11.54 -33.84
N ALA A 374 0.86 -11.16 -32.63
CA ALA A 374 2.06 -11.73 -32.02
C ALA A 374 1.86 -13.24 -31.80
N PRO A 375 2.89 -14.07 -32.03
CA PRO A 375 2.80 -15.50 -31.73
C PRO A 375 2.54 -15.70 -30.23
N ARG A 376 1.74 -16.72 -29.92
CA ARG A 376 1.45 -17.09 -28.53
C ARG A 376 2.74 -17.48 -27.82
N ALA A 377 2.93 -16.92 -26.62
CA ALA A 377 4.00 -17.30 -25.70
C ALA A 377 3.55 -18.48 -24.83
N THR A 378 4.52 -19.21 -24.29
CA THR A 378 4.31 -20.22 -23.25
C THR A 378 4.82 -19.68 -21.91
N ILE A 379 4.37 -20.27 -20.80
CA ILE A 379 4.92 -19.95 -19.47
C ILE A 379 6.44 -20.21 -19.46
N SER A 380 6.90 -21.30 -20.09
CA SER A 380 8.33 -21.63 -20.17
C SER A 380 9.15 -20.55 -20.90
N SER A 381 8.65 -20.02 -22.02
CA SER A 381 9.34 -18.95 -22.77
C SER A 381 9.34 -17.60 -22.04
N PHE A 382 8.36 -17.37 -21.16
CA PHE A 382 8.40 -16.22 -20.26
C PHE A 382 9.43 -16.41 -19.15
N VAL A 383 9.42 -17.57 -18.47
CA VAL A 383 10.35 -17.88 -17.36
C VAL A 383 11.81 -17.88 -17.83
N SER A 384 12.09 -18.31 -19.06
CA SER A 384 13.43 -18.25 -19.65
C SER A 384 13.89 -16.83 -20.02
N GLY A 385 12.99 -15.84 -20.00
CA GLY A 385 13.25 -14.46 -20.41
C GLY A 385 13.20 -14.21 -21.92
N GLU A 386 12.87 -15.22 -22.72
CA GLU A 386 12.71 -15.12 -24.18
C GLU A 386 11.55 -14.19 -24.56
N THR A 387 10.49 -14.16 -23.75
CA THR A 387 9.34 -13.25 -23.93
C THR A 387 9.24 -12.25 -22.79
N ALA A 388 9.52 -10.98 -23.10
CA ALA A 388 9.50 -9.91 -22.10
C ALA A 388 9.04 -8.53 -22.64
N GLU A 389 8.54 -8.49 -23.87
CA GLU A 389 8.13 -7.25 -24.55
C GLU A 389 6.68 -6.88 -24.26
N ASN A 390 6.38 -5.59 -24.40
CA ASN A 390 5.04 -5.04 -24.32
C ASN A 390 4.62 -4.51 -25.71
N ALA A 391 3.52 -5.02 -26.25
CA ALA A 391 3.02 -4.68 -27.58
C ALA A 391 2.78 -3.17 -27.79
N PHE A 392 2.48 -2.43 -26.73
CA PHE A 392 2.28 -0.99 -26.80
C PHE A 392 3.57 -0.19 -26.81
N GLU A 393 4.69 -0.75 -26.34
CA GLU A 393 5.92 0.01 -26.10
C GLU A 393 6.46 0.74 -27.34
N PRO A 394 6.53 0.13 -28.54
CA PRO A 394 7.00 0.83 -29.74
C PRO A 394 6.12 2.04 -30.10
N VAL A 395 4.80 1.86 -30.03
CA VAL A 395 3.82 2.92 -30.36
C VAL A 395 3.88 4.04 -29.32
N VAL A 396 4.00 3.69 -28.04
CA VAL A 396 4.09 4.65 -26.94
C VAL A 396 5.38 5.45 -27.01
N ARG A 397 6.52 4.80 -27.25
CA ARG A 397 7.80 5.49 -27.43
C ARG A 397 7.74 6.52 -28.56
N ALA A 398 7.09 6.18 -29.67
CA ALA A 398 6.97 7.09 -30.82
C ALA A 398 6.04 8.29 -30.57
N ARG A 399 4.99 8.12 -29.75
CA ARG A 399 3.92 9.13 -29.58
C ARG A 399 3.98 9.92 -28.29
N HIS A 400 4.71 9.44 -27.29
CA HIS A 400 4.75 9.99 -25.93
C HIS A 400 6.19 10.24 -25.48
N PRO A 401 6.76 11.43 -25.79
CA PRO A 401 8.17 11.72 -25.57
C PRO A 401 8.61 11.63 -24.11
N ARG A 402 7.75 11.93 -23.12
CA ARG A 402 8.15 11.83 -21.71
C ARG A 402 8.18 10.38 -21.25
N VAL A 403 7.29 9.53 -21.78
CA VAL A 403 7.36 8.08 -21.56
C VAL A 403 8.64 7.51 -22.18
N ASN A 404 9.01 7.95 -23.40
CA ASN A 404 10.26 7.55 -24.03
C ASN A 404 11.48 7.96 -23.19
N ALA A 405 11.53 9.21 -22.71
CA ALA A 405 12.59 9.70 -21.85
C ALA A 405 12.69 8.90 -20.54
N ALA A 406 11.56 8.54 -19.92
CA ALA A 406 11.55 7.70 -18.73
C ALA A 406 12.07 6.28 -19.00
N LEU A 407 11.73 5.67 -20.14
CA LEU A 407 12.27 4.37 -20.56
C LEU A 407 13.77 4.43 -20.82
N GLU A 408 14.26 5.48 -21.48
CA GLU A 408 15.69 5.67 -21.75
C GLU A 408 16.48 5.89 -20.45
N TRP A 409 15.96 6.73 -19.56
CA TRP A 409 16.59 6.99 -18.28
C TRP A 409 16.67 5.72 -17.42
N LEU A 410 15.56 4.98 -17.24
CA LEU A 410 15.60 3.70 -16.53
C LEU A 410 16.47 2.66 -17.27
N GLY A 411 16.47 2.73 -18.60
CA GLY A 411 17.27 1.89 -19.49
C GLY A 411 18.76 1.94 -19.19
N SER A 412 19.26 3.08 -18.68
CA SER A 412 20.65 3.22 -18.25
C SER A 412 21.04 2.35 -17.05
N PHE A 413 20.06 1.80 -16.32
CA PHE A 413 20.27 0.95 -15.13
C PHE A 413 19.95 -0.53 -15.36
N GLY A 414 19.32 -0.87 -16.48
CA GLY A 414 18.92 -2.22 -16.86
C GLY A 414 17.76 -2.23 -17.86
N ARG A 415 17.13 -3.39 -18.06
CA ARG A 415 16.03 -3.53 -19.02
C ARG A 415 14.74 -2.92 -18.48
N ALA A 416 14.50 -1.65 -18.81
CA ALA A 416 13.25 -0.96 -18.55
C ALA A 416 12.10 -1.51 -19.43
N LYS A 417 10.87 -1.45 -18.91
CA LYS A 417 9.67 -1.95 -19.58
C LYS A 417 8.49 -1.03 -19.36
N LEU A 418 7.56 -0.99 -20.31
CA LEU A 418 6.26 -0.35 -20.14
C LEU A 418 5.30 -1.26 -19.34
N SER A 419 4.51 -0.71 -18.39
CA SER A 419 3.41 -1.45 -17.75
C SER A 419 2.06 -1.16 -18.43
N GLY A 420 1.25 -2.18 -18.67
CA GLY A 420 -0.05 -2.04 -19.33
C GLY A 420 0.08 -1.34 -20.69
N SER A 421 -0.75 -0.33 -20.94
CA SER A 421 -0.62 0.55 -22.10
C SER A 421 0.21 1.81 -21.82
N GLY A 422 0.92 1.90 -20.69
CA GLY A 422 1.55 3.13 -20.18
C GLY A 422 0.57 4.01 -19.38
N GLY A 423 0.98 5.18 -18.90
CA GLY A 423 2.29 5.83 -19.11
C GLY A 423 3.44 5.38 -18.21
N CYS A 424 3.18 4.64 -17.13
CA CYS A 424 4.25 4.25 -16.21
C CYS A 424 5.16 3.18 -16.80
N VAL A 425 6.43 3.29 -16.43
CA VAL A 425 7.51 2.39 -16.86
C VAL A 425 8.17 1.82 -15.61
N PHE A 426 8.82 0.67 -15.73
CA PHE A 426 9.44 0.03 -14.58
C PHE A 426 10.75 -0.66 -14.92
N LEU A 427 11.57 -0.82 -13.88
CA LEU A 427 12.80 -1.61 -13.88
C LEU A 427 12.74 -2.63 -12.74
N GLU A 428 12.94 -3.90 -13.07
CA GLU A 428 13.07 -5.00 -12.11
C GLU A 428 14.49 -5.08 -11.55
N THR A 429 14.63 -5.24 -10.23
CA THR A 429 15.91 -5.41 -9.54
C THR A 429 15.86 -6.62 -8.59
N PRO A 430 17.02 -7.27 -8.33
CA PRO A 430 17.09 -8.36 -7.35
C PRO A 430 17.10 -7.89 -5.90
N SER A 431 17.29 -6.59 -5.64
CA SER A 431 17.52 -6.03 -4.31
C SER A 431 16.73 -4.73 -4.11
N PRO A 432 16.01 -4.59 -2.98
CA PRO A 432 15.38 -3.33 -2.59
C PRO A 432 16.39 -2.19 -2.56
N THR A 433 17.55 -2.38 -1.92
CA THR A 433 18.62 -1.36 -1.83
C THR A 433 19.03 -0.81 -3.19
N ARG A 434 19.15 -1.66 -4.21
CA ARG A 434 19.44 -1.20 -5.59
C ARG A 434 18.29 -0.40 -6.18
N ALA A 435 17.04 -0.82 -6.00
CA ALA A 435 15.88 -0.08 -6.50
C ALA A 435 15.83 1.33 -5.86
N MET A 436 16.12 1.42 -4.58
CA MET A 436 16.16 2.67 -3.83
C MET A 436 17.27 3.61 -4.28
N ALA A 437 18.48 3.10 -4.45
CA ALA A 437 19.60 3.89 -4.98
C ALA A 437 19.30 4.46 -6.38
N ILE A 438 18.55 3.73 -7.21
CA ILE A 438 18.10 4.22 -8.52
C ILE A 438 17.02 5.29 -8.35
N ALA A 439 15.99 5.03 -7.54
CA ALA A 439 14.90 5.98 -7.30
C ALA A 439 15.38 7.31 -6.70
N ALA A 440 16.39 7.30 -5.82
CA ALA A 440 16.99 8.51 -5.25
C ALA A 440 17.66 9.41 -6.31
N ARG A 441 18.01 8.86 -7.48
CA ARG A 441 18.60 9.60 -8.61
C ARG A 441 17.55 10.06 -9.62
N CYS A 442 16.27 9.83 -9.35
CA CYS A 442 15.17 10.16 -10.25
C CYS A 442 15.16 11.66 -10.60
N PRO A 443 15.13 12.02 -11.90
CA PRO A 443 14.92 13.39 -12.32
C PRO A 443 13.61 13.96 -11.79
N ALA A 444 13.59 15.28 -11.50
CA ALA A 444 12.43 15.96 -10.94
C ALA A 444 11.19 15.97 -11.87
N GLU A 445 11.39 15.76 -13.17
CA GLU A 445 10.31 15.68 -14.15
C GLU A 445 9.49 14.38 -14.05
N PHE A 446 9.99 13.37 -13.34
CA PHE A 446 9.32 12.08 -13.10
C PHE A 446 8.97 11.92 -11.61
N VAL A 447 8.18 10.91 -11.31
CA VAL A 447 7.98 10.44 -9.93
C VAL A 447 8.43 8.99 -9.85
N ALA A 448 9.36 8.70 -8.95
CA ALA A 448 9.78 7.34 -8.68
C ALA A 448 9.04 6.75 -7.49
N GLN A 449 8.62 5.50 -7.64
CA GLN A 449 8.05 4.68 -6.60
C GLN A 449 8.82 3.36 -6.55
N VAL A 450 9.33 2.99 -5.37
CA VAL A 450 9.90 1.67 -5.13
C VAL A 450 8.84 0.76 -4.53
N ALA A 451 8.71 -0.45 -5.05
CA ALA A 451 7.81 -1.46 -4.53
C ALA A 451 8.41 -2.85 -4.70
N SER A 452 8.04 -3.79 -3.84
CA SER A 452 8.34 -5.20 -3.99
C SER A 452 7.17 -5.93 -4.64
N GLY A 453 7.51 -6.99 -5.36
CA GLY A 453 6.51 -7.92 -5.87
C GLY A 453 5.86 -8.71 -4.73
N ALA A 454 4.53 -8.75 -4.72
CA ALA A 454 3.75 -9.47 -3.74
C ALA A 454 3.35 -10.87 -4.25
N ASP A 455 3.73 -11.90 -3.50
CA ASP A 455 3.32 -13.29 -3.79
C ASP A 455 1.82 -13.47 -3.49
N ARG A 456 1.36 -12.81 -2.43
CA ARG A 456 -0.04 -12.68 -2.05
C ARG A 456 -0.40 -11.22 -1.88
N SER A 457 -1.52 -10.81 -2.47
CA SER A 457 -2.05 -9.45 -2.42
C SER A 457 -2.19 -8.93 -0.99
N MET A 458 -1.85 -7.66 -0.79
CA MET A 458 -2.08 -6.95 0.48
C MET A 458 -3.57 -6.96 0.87
N LEU A 459 -4.48 -6.90 -0.10
CA LEU A 459 -5.93 -6.97 0.11
C LEU A 459 -6.32 -8.28 0.79
N HIS A 460 -5.77 -9.40 0.32
CA HIS A 460 -6.07 -10.73 0.86
C HIS A 460 -5.44 -10.94 2.24
N ARG A 461 -4.27 -10.34 2.50
CA ARG A 461 -3.70 -10.32 3.85
C ARG A 461 -4.60 -9.54 4.81
N ALA A 462 -5.09 -8.36 4.40
CA ALA A 462 -6.04 -7.59 5.19
C ALA A 462 -7.35 -8.34 5.44
N LEU A 463 -7.92 -8.99 4.42
CA LEU A 463 -9.12 -9.82 4.56
C LEU A 463 -8.96 -10.93 5.61
N ASP A 464 -7.82 -11.61 5.62
CA ASP A 464 -7.54 -12.63 6.63
C ASP A 464 -7.47 -12.04 8.03
N ARG A 465 -6.89 -10.85 8.19
CA ARG A 465 -6.89 -10.15 9.49
C ARG A 465 -8.31 -9.88 9.95
N HIS A 466 -9.12 -9.19 9.14
CA HIS A 466 -10.51 -8.86 9.47
C HIS A 466 -11.36 -10.10 9.83
N ARG A 467 -11.27 -11.18 9.04
CA ARG A 467 -11.99 -12.44 9.31
C ARG A 467 -11.59 -13.09 10.64
N ARG A 468 -10.33 -13.00 11.03
CA ARG A 468 -9.84 -13.61 12.29
C ARG A 468 -10.26 -12.80 13.51
N THR A 469 -10.24 -11.48 13.43
CA THR A 469 -10.75 -10.58 14.48
C THR A 469 -12.23 -10.86 14.79
N GLU A 470 -13.04 -11.19 13.79
CA GLU A 470 -14.46 -11.54 13.99
C GLU A 470 -14.68 -12.94 14.58
N ARG A 471 -13.89 -13.93 14.15
CA ARG A 471 -13.98 -15.29 14.72
C ARG A 471 -13.66 -15.31 16.21
N ALA A 472 -12.68 -14.53 16.64
CA ALA A 472 -12.37 -14.37 18.07
C ALA A 472 -13.58 -13.88 18.90
N ARG A 473 -14.52 -13.14 18.30
CA ARG A 473 -15.76 -12.68 18.96
C ARG A 473 -16.78 -13.80 19.19
N HIS A 474 -16.77 -14.86 18.39
CA HIS A 474 -17.77 -15.93 18.45
C HIS A 474 -17.37 -17.10 19.35
N THR A 475 -16.10 -17.12 19.80
CA THR A 475 -15.54 -18.15 20.71
C THR A 475 -15.31 -17.64 22.14
N THR A 476 -15.64 -16.38 22.43
CA THR A 476 -15.71 -15.79 23.79
C THR A 476 -17.15 -15.47 24.11
#